data_AF-A0A7C2XXH2-F1
#
_entry.id   AF-A0A7C2XXH2-F1
#
_cell.length_a   1.000
_cell.length_b   1.000
_cell.length_c   1.000
_cell.angle_alpha   90.00
_cell.angle_beta   90.00
_cell.angle_gamma   90.00
#
_symmetry.space_group_name_H-M   'P 1'
#
loop_
_entity.id
_entity.type
_entity.pdbx_description
1 polymer ?
#
loop_
_entity_poly.entity_id
_entity_poly.type
_entity_poly.pdbx_seq_one_letter_code
_entity_poly.pdbx_strand_id
1 'polypeptide(L)'
;MKDSSISKFFEKSQKERLDIVKNFANLSQEELEILENSGGITFENADKMVENAIGTFSLPLGIATNFKINDKDYLVPMVIEEPSVIAAASKAAKIARIKGGFKVDANESYSIGQIQVLNADLTAISKIEESSKEILKIANSQSNTLSKIGKGAKEVSCREIQTDSGKMLIVELLIDVGDAMGANVTNSMCEAVAPLIGKLTGGKTLLRILSNYSTRRMVKATAIFDKEGVGGEEIVDNIILAFQFAANDVYRAVTHNKGVMNGIISVANATGQDSRAIEAAANAYAAHSGKYSSLTEWSKDAEGNLVGKLELPLSVGIVGGIINVHPTAKICTKILGVASARELACVITATGLAQNFSALRALATEGIQKGHMKLHARNLASAAGAKAEHIDEIVKKMVQENNISLNRAKELLD
;
A
#
# COMPACT_ATOMS: atom_id res chain seq x y z
N MET A 1 12.28 14.49 20.22
CA MET A 1 11.99 13.53 19.14
C MET A 1 10.48 13.34 19.08
N LYS A 2 9.88 13.21 17.90
CA LYS A 2 8.46 12.89 17.76
C LYS A 2 8.23 11.45 18.25
N ASP A 3 7.16 11.20 19.00
CA ASP A 3 6.80 9.85 19.49
C ASP A 3 5.40 9.49 19.00
N SER A 4 5.30 8.39 18.27
CA SER A 4 4.02 7.89 17.76
C SER A 4 3.29 6.98 18.78
N SER A 5 3.88 6.72 19.96
CA SER A 5 3.27 5.92 21.02
C SER A 5 2.17 6.69 21.76
N ILE A 6 0.99 6.78 21.14
CA ILE A 6 -0.13 7.55 21.69
C ILE A 6 -1.07 6.63 22.48
N SER A 7 -1.11 6.82 23.80
CA SER A 7 -1.99 6.07 24.69
C SER A 7 -3.47 6.37 24.41
N LYS A 8 -4.27 5.30 24.33
CA LYS A 8 -5.75 5.36 24.26
C LYS A 8 -6.29 6.30 23.17
N PHE A 9 -5.60 6.42 22.03
CA PHE A 9 -6.00 7.32 20.94
C PHE A 9 -7.45 7.08 20.45
N PHE A 10 -7.90 5.82 20.45
CA PHE A 10 -9.26 5.45 20.04
C PHE A 10 -10.35 5.91 21.04
N GLU A 11 -10.00 6.17 22.32
CA GLU A 11 -10.94 6.68 23.32
C GLU A 11 -11.13 8.21 23.23
N LYS A 12 -10.23 8.90 22.51
CA LYS A 12 -10.22 10.36 22.38
C LYS A 12 -11.29 10.88 21.42
N SER A 13 -11.76 12.10 21.67
CA SER A 13 -12.62 12.86 20.75
C SER A 13 -11.88 13.23 19.46
N GLN A 14 -12.63 13.62 18.42
CA GLN A 14 -12.04 14.07 17.15
C GLN A 14 -11.07 15.23 17.35
N LYS A 15 -11.45 16.23 18.16
CA LYS A 15 -10.62 17.41 18.45
C LYS A 15 -9.29 17.02 19.10
N GLU A 16 -9.33 16.19 20.15
CA GLU A 16 -8.10 15.73 20.82
C GLU A 16 -7.20 14.92 19.88
N ARG A 17 -7.78 14.10 18.98
CA ARG A 17 -7.01 13.36 17.98
C ARG A 17 -6.32 14.32 17.00
N LEU A 18 -7.05 15.32 16.51
CA LEU A 18 -6.51 16.33 15.59
C LEU A 18 -5.43 17.18 16.25
N ASP A 19 -5.57 17.58 17.51
CA ASP A 19 -4.55 18.32 18.26
C ASP A 19 -3.24 17.52 18.39
N ILE A 20 -3.33 16.21 18.65
CA ILE A 20 -2.17 15.32 18.70
C ILE A 20 -1.49 15.25 17.33
N VAL A 21 -2.26 15.05 16.26
CA VAL A 21 -1.74 14.98 14.88
C VAL A 21 -1.14 16.31 14.46
N LYS A 22 -1.77 17.44 14.80
CA LYS A 22 -1.25 18.80 14.57
C LYS A 22 0.14 18.96 15.16
N ASN A 23 0.29 18.65 16.44
CA ASN A 23 1.54 18.79 17.16
C ASN A 23 2.61 17.82 16.64
N PHE A 24 2.21 16.61 16.25
CA PHE A 24 3.13 15.63 15.68
C PHE A 24 3.63 16.06 14.30
N ALA A 25 2.76 16.54 13.42
CA ALA A 25 3.09 16.83 12.02
C ALA A 25 3.35 18.32 11.72
N ASN A 26 3.25 19.19 12.73
CA ASN A 26 3.26 20.65 12.58
C ASN A 26 2.25 21.12 11.52
N LEU A 27 0.99 20.68 11.68
CA LEU A 27 -0.08 21.11 10.78
C LEU A 27 -0.47 22.56 11.04
N SER A 28 -0.77 23.31 9.97
CA SER A 28 -1.31 24.66 10.06
C SER A 28 -2.78 24.61 10.50
N GLN A 29 -3.33 25.77 10.86
CA GLN A 29 -4.75 25.87 11.20
C GLN A 29 -5.64 25.57 9.97
N GLU A 30 -5.26 26.06 8.80
CA GLU A 30 -5.95 25.77 7.52
C GLU A 30 -5.97 24.26 7.20
N GLU A 31 -4.86 23.56 7.45
CA GLU A 31 -4.79 22.11 7.24
C GLU A 31 -5.70 21.34 8.20
N LEU A 32 -5.89 21.82 9.43
CA LEU A 32 -6.85 21.24 10.38
C LEU A 32 -8.29 21.46 9.94
N GLU A 33 -8.64 22.66 9.49
CA GLU A 33 -9.98 22.97 8.99
C GLU A 33 -10.38 22.08 7.82
N ILE A 34 -9.42 21.73 6.95
CA ILE A 34 -9.64 20.75 5.88
C ILE A 34 -9.98 19.37 6.44
N LEU A 35 -9.32 18.91 7.50
CA LEU A 35 -9.60 17.61 8.12
C LEU A 35 -10.92 17.61 8.92
N GLU A 36 -11.34 18.75 9.45
CA GLU A 36 -12.58 18.91 10.21
C GLU A 36 -13.82 18.93 9.30
N ASN A 37 -13.75 19.59 8.15
CA ASN A 37 -14.88 19.78 7.22
C ASN A 37 -15.14 18.58 6.29
N SER A 38 -15.07 17.35 6.82
CA SER A 38 -15.19 16.08 6.07
C SER A 38 -14.09 15.77 5.03
N GLY A 39 -13.16 16.71 4.80
CA GLY A 39 -12.06 16.55 3.85
C GLY A 39 -12.50 16.39 2.39
N GLY A 40 -11.57 15.95 1.54
CA GLY A 40 -11.86 15.64 0.13
C GLY A 40 -11.45 16.73 -0.86
N ILE A 41 -11.96 16.61 -2.07
CA ILE A 41 -11.81 17.58 -3.17
C ILE A 41 -13.13 18.31 -3.40
N THR A 42 -13.09 19.51 -3.97
CA THR A 42 -14.30 20.15 -4.47
C THR A 42 -14.84 19.40 -5.69
N PHE A 43 -16.12 19.59 -6.01
CA PHE A 43 -16.71 18.98 -7.21
C PHE A 43 -16.00 19.44 -8.49
N GLU A 44 -15.61 20.71 -8.59
CA GLU A 44 -14.90 21.23 -9.76
C GLU A 44 -13.54 20.56 -9.96
N ASN A 45 -12.85 20.19 -8.87
CA ASN A 45 -11.61 19.44 -8.94
C ASN A 45 -11.86 17.97 -9.29
N ALA A 46 -12.97 17.39 -8.82
CA ALA A 46 -13.39 16.04 -9.19
C ALA A 46 -13.71 15.92 -10.68
N ASP A 47 -14.49 16.87 -11.21
CA ASP A 47 -14.93 16.94 -12.62
C ASP A 47 -13.78 17.16 -13.60
N LYS A 48 -12.68 17.80 -13.15
CA LYS A 48 -11.43 17.90 -13.92
C LYS A 48 -10.55 16.65 -13.84
N MET A 49 -10.77 15.81 -12.83
CA MET A 49 -9.92 14.66 -12.56
C MET A 49 -10.44 13.38 -13.23
N VAL A 50 -11.76 13.24 -13.39
CA VAL A 50 -12.39 12.09 -14.04
C VAL A 50 -13.52 12.55 -14.95
N GLU A 51 -13.87 11.72 -15.94
CA GLU A 51 -14.98 11.99 -16.84
C GLU A 51 -16.33 11.74 -16.16
N ASN A 52 -17.34 12.54 -16.53
CA ASN A 52 -18.74 12.38 -16.08
C ASN A 52 -18.90 12.38 -14.55
N ALA A 53 -18.14 13.21 -13.83
CA ALA A 53 -18.30 13.35 -12.40
C ALA A 53 -19.70 13.91 -12.07
N ILE A 54 -20.40 13.27 -11.12
CA ILE A 54 -21.70 13.75 -10.59
C ILE A 54 -21.65 14.06 -9.09
N GLY A 55 -20.50 13.83 -8.46
CA GLY A 55 -20.29 14.05 -7.03
C GLY A 55 -18.97 13.47 -6.55
N THR A 56 -18.81 13.46 -5.23
CA THR A 56 -17.65 12.88 -4.54
C THR A 56 -18.10 11.75 -3.61
N PHE A 57 -17.19 10.80 -3.35
CA PHE A 57 -17.42 9.69 -2.44
C PHE A 57 -16.34 9.68 -1.35
N SER A 58 -16.76 9.54 -0.10
CA SER A 58 -15.88 9.63 1.07
C SER A 58 -15.75 8.30 1.78
N LEU A 59 -14.52 7.99 2.20
CA LEU A 59 -14.18 6.86 3.06
C LEU A 59 -13.64 7.36 4.40
N PRO A 60 -13.81 6.60 5.51
CA PRO A 60 -13.26 6.98 6.80
C PRO A 60 -11.73 7.13 6.76
N LEU A 61 -11.23 8.24 7.29
CA LEU A 61 -9.81 8.50 7.53
C LEU A 61 -9.49 8.34 9.02
N GLY A 62 -8.48 7.55 9.33
CA GLY A 62 -7.95 7.43 10.68
C GLY A 62 -6.41 7.41 10.72
N ILE A 63 -5.86 7.37 11.93
CA ILE A 63 -4.43 7.32 12.18
C ILE A 63 -4.10 6.03 12.93
N ALA A 64 -3.21 5.22 12.37
CA ALA A 64 -2.56 4.16 13.11
C ALA A 64 -1.33 4.68 13.86
N THR A 65 -1.20 4.28 15.12
CA THR A 65 -0.19 4.78 16.05
C THR A 65 0.88 3.73 16.33
N ASN A 66 1.94 4.12 17.06
CA ASN A 66 3.05 3.29 17.55
C ASN A 66 4.08 2.83 16.50
N PHE A 67 3.95 3.21 15.23
CA PHE A 67 4.90 2.79 14.19
C PHE A 67 6.29 3.41 14.43
N LYS A 68 7.27 2.53 14.66
CA LYS A 68 8.71 2.84 14.58
C LYS A 68 9.28 2.07 13.39
N ILE A 69 9.76 2.77 12.38
CA ILE A 69 10.29 2.19 11.14
C ILE A 69 11.68 2.78 10.92
N ASN A 70 12.71 1.93 10.82
CA ASN A 70 14.10 2.35 10.70
C ASN A 70 14.49 3.42 11.74
N ASP A 71 14.08 3.18 12.99
CA ASP A 71 14.31 4.05 14.15
C ASP A 71 13.63 5.43 14.11
N LYS A 72 12.77 5.68 13.11
CA LYS A 72 11.93 6.88 13.01
C LYS A 72 10.47 6.59 13.35
N ASP A 73 9.85 7.53 14.04
CA ASP A 73 8.46 7.47 14.46
C ASP A 73 7.48 8.02 13.41
N TYR A 74 6.38 7.30 13.19
CA TYR A 74 5.33 7.67 12.23
C TYR A 74 3.93 7.56 12.85
N LEU A 75 3.13 8.60 12.66
CA LEU A 75 1.67 8.47 12.68
C LEU A 75 1.23 8.12 11.26
N VAL A 76 0.57 6.97 11.07
CA VAL A 76 0.28 6.43 9.74
C VAL A 76 -1.18 6.69 9.37
N PRO A 77 -1.48 7.61 8.43
CA PRO A 77 -2.84 7.81 7.94
C PRO A 77 -3.33 6.61 7.14
N MET A 78 -4.57 6.20 7.37
CA MET A 78 -5.21 5.06 6.72
C MET A 78 -6.64 5.44 6.33
N VAL A 79 -6.98 5.27 5.05
CA VAL A 79 -8.34 5.46 4.52
C VAL A 79 -8.94 4.11 4.18
N ILE A 80 -9.94 3.67 4.96
CA ILE A 80 -10.60 2.37 4.78
C ILE A 80 -11.96 2.35 5.49
N GLU A 81 -12.93 1.66 4.88
CA GLU A 81 -14.28 1.42 5.42
C GLU A 81 -14.35 0.25 6.40
N GLU A 82 -13.40 -0.68 6.30
CA GLU A 82 -13.40 -1.91 7.07
C GLU A 82 -13.11 -1.65 8.56
N PRO A 83 -14.02 -2.08 9.46
CA PRO A 83 -13.83 -2.01 10.90
C PRO A 83 -12.52 -2.67 11.36
N SER A 84 -11.99 -2.22 12.49
CA SER A 84 -10.84 -2.83 13.18
C SER A 84 -9.49 -2.79 12.47
N VAL A 85 -9.40 -2.47 11.17
CA VAL A 85 -8.12 -2.47 10.42
C VAL A 85 -7.10 -1.50 11.02
N ILE A 86 -7.48 -0.23 11.24
CA ILE A 86 -6.57 0.79 11.81
C ILE A 86 -6.15 0.44 13.24
N ALA A 87 -7.07 -0.14 14.02
CA ALA A 87 -6.81 -0.57 15.39
C ALA A 87 -5.85 -1.78 15.44
N ALA A 88 -6.02 -2.72 14.53
CA ALA A 88 -5.14 -3.87 14.34
C ALA A 88 -3.71 -3.42 14.01
N ALA A 89 -3.53 -2.60 12.97
CA ALA A 89 -2.25 -2.01 12.60
C ALA A 89 -1.56 -1.31 13.79
N SER A 90 -2.30 -0.49 14.55
CA SER A 90 -1.79 0.21 15.73
C SER A 90 -1.31 -0.75 16.83
N LYS A 91 -2.07 -1.82 17.08
CA LYS A 91 -1.72 -2.84 18.10
C LYS A 91 -0.50 -3.65 17.69
N ALA A 92 -0.42 -4.07 16.42
CA ALA A 92 0.75 -4.72 15.87
C ALA A 92 2.00 -3.88 16.01
N ALA A 93 1.92 -2.61 15.60
CA ALA A 93 3.04 -1.68 15.70
C ALA A 93 3.50 -1.52 17.15
N LYS A 94 2.57 -1.43 18.12
CA LYS A 94 2.89 -1.38 19.55
C LYS A 94 3.68 -2.60 20.01
N ILE A 95 3.31 -3.81 19.57
CA ILE A 95 4.00 -5.05 19.95
C ILE A 95 5.39 -5.11 19.29
N ALA A 96 5.49 -4.81 17.99
CA ALA A 96 6.78 -4.76 17.28
C ALA A 96 7.74 -3.76 17.93
N ARG A 97 7.22 -2.63 18.44
CA ARG A 97 8.01 -1.58 19.09
C ARG A 97 8.81 -2.07 20.30
N ILE A 98 8.36 -3.13 20.99
CA ILE A 98 9.08 -3.75 22.12
C ILE A 98 10.46 -4.25 21.69
N LYS A 99 10.56 -4.81 20.47
CA LYS A 99 11.82 -5.29 19.88
C LYS A 99 12.40 -4.31 18.85
N GLY A 100 12.06 -3.02 18.96
CA GLY A 100 12.64 -1.95 18.14
C GLY A 100 11.82 -1.50 16.92
N GLY A 101 10.69 -2.15 16.64
CA GLY A 101 9.81 -1.82 15.53
C GLY A 101 10.15 -2.55 14.23
N PHE A 102 9.96 -1.88 13.10
CA PHE A 102 10.16 -2.44 11.77
C PHE A 102 11.50 -1.99 11.19
N LYS A 103 12.21 -2.91 10.55
CA LYS A 103 13.36 -2.62 9.68
C LYS A 103 12.93 -2.85 8.24
N VAL A 104 13.07 -1.84 7.40
CA VAL A 104 12.55 -1.87 6.04
C VAL A 104 13.55 -1.29 5.07
N ASP A 105 13.84 -2.03 4.01
CA ASP A 105 14.70 -1.60 2.91
C ASP A 105 13.89 -1.53 1.61
N ALA A 106 14.18 -0.54 0.78
CA ALA A 106 13.48 -0.30 -0.48
C ALA A 106 14.51 0.01 -1.57
N ASN A 107 14.40 -0.66 -2.71
CA ASN A 107 15.26 -0.42 -3.87
C ASN A 107 15.02 0.99 -4.46
N GLU A 108 15.85 1.38 -5.43
CA GLU A 108 15.64 2.59 -6.21
C GLU A 108 14.31 2.56 -6.98
N SER A 109 13.77 3.75 -7.27
CA SER A 109 12.48 3.93 -7.95
C SER A 109 12.60 3.77 -9.47
N TYR A 110 12.90 2.56 -9.95
CA TYR A 110 12.95 2.28 -11.39
C TYR A 110 11.59 1.87 -11.95
N SER A 111 11.11 2.56 -12.99
CA SER A 111 9.98 2.15 -13.82
C SER A 111 10.46 1.29 -14.99
N ILE A 112 9.67 0.30 -15.38
CA ILE A 112 9.90 -0.49 -16.59
C ILE A 112 8.90 -0.03 -17.65
N GLY A 113 9.39 0.49 -18.76
CA GLY A 113 8.61 0.76 -19.97
C GLY A 113 8.78 -0.37 -20.99
N GLN A 114 7.73 -0.80 -21.66
CA GLN A 114 7.78 -1.86 -22.66
C GLN A 114 7.30 -1.35 -24.02
N ILE A 115 8.09 -1.65 -25.05
CA ILE A 115 7.76 -1.44 -26.46
C ILE A 115 7.66 -2.80 -27.13
N GLN A 116 6.45 -3.18 -27.54
CA GLN A 116 6.20 -4.42 -28.27
C GLN A 116 6.52 -4.22 -29.75
N VAL A 117 7.32 -5.11 -30.32
CA VAL A 117 7.72 -5.12 -31.73
C VAL A 117 7.27 -6.43 -32.38
N LEU A 118 6.49 -6.31 -33.45
CA LEU A 118 6.02 -7.41 -34.28
C LEU A 118 6.89 -7.54 -35.53
N ASN A 119 7.11 -8.77 -36.00
CA ASN A 119 7.84 -9.06 -37.23
C ASN A 119 9.23 -8.39 -37.26
N ALA A 120 9.96 -8.45 -36.14
CA ALA A 120 11.31 -7.91 -36.05
C ALA A 120 12.30 -8.78 -36.85
N ASP A 121 13.27 -8.13 -37.48
CA ASP A 121 14.38 -8.80 -38.19
C ASP A 121 15.26 -9.62 -37.23
N LEU A 122 15.95 -10.63 -37.75
CA LEU A 122 16.87 -11.48 -36.98
C LEU A 122 18.00 -10.69 -36.29
N THR A 123 18.37 -9.52 -36.83
CA THR A 123 19.43 -8.66 -36.29
C THR A 123 18.90 -7.56 -35.35
N ALA A 124 17.61 -7.58 -35.00
CA ALA A 124 16.94 -6.50 -34.29
C ALA A 124 17.58 -6.19 -32.92
N ILE A 125 17.90 -7.22 -32.15
CA ILE A 125 18.50 -7.08 -30.81
C ILE A 125 19.86 -6.39 -30.90
N SER A 126 20.76 -6.87 -31.76
CA SER A 126 22.10 -6.30 -31.94
C SER A 126 22.02 -4.82 -32.38
N LYS A 127 21.13 -4.49 -33.30
CA LYS A 127 20.91 -3.09 -33.72
C LYS A 127 20.42 -2.19 -32.58
N ILE A 128 19.57 -2.71 -31.69
CA ILE A 128 19.10 -1.96 -30.51
C ILE A 128 20.24 -1.75 -29.51
N GLU A 129 21.05 -2.77 -29.26
CA GLU A 129 22.21 -2.70 -28.37
C GLU A 129 23.23 -1.67 -28.87
N GLU A 130 23.55 -1.70 -30.17
CA GLU A 130 24.43 -0.72 -30.84
C GLU A 130 23.89 0.72 -30.76
N SER A 131 22.57 0.89 -30.89
CA SER A 131 21.89 2.18 -30.80
C SER A 131 21.45 2.58 -29.38
N SER A 132 21.86 1.84 -28.34
CA SER A 132 21.42 2.06 -26.95
C SER A 132 21.59 3.50 -26.46
N LYS A 133 22.73 4.12 -26.75
CA LYS A 133 23.00 5.53 -26.39
C LYS A 133 22.05 6.51 -27.06
N GLU A 134 21.71 6.28 -28.33
CA GLU A 134 20.78 7.12 -29.07
C GLU A 134 19.35 6.95 -28.54
N ILE A 135 18.94 5.71 -28.27
CA ILE A 135 17.64 5.39 -27.67
C ILE A 135 17.48 6.11 -26.32
N LEU A 136 18.47 5.98 -25.43
CA LEU A 136 18.44 6.63 -24.11
C LEU A 136 18.44 8.16 -24.22
N LYS A 137 19.13 8.72 -25.22
CA LYS A 137 19.09 10.17 -25.48
C LYS A 137 17.69 10.63 -25.90
N ILE A 138 17.02 9.90 -26.79
CA ILE A 138 15.65 10.22 -27.22
C ILE A 138 14.69 10.09 -26.05
N ALA A 139 14.77 9.00 -25.27
CA ALA A 139 13.94 8.82 -24.08
C ALA A 139 14.11 9.99 -23.11
N ASN A 140 15.35 10.33 -22.75
CA ASN A 140 15.62 11.39 -21.78
C ASN A 140 15.23 12.79 -22.27
N SER A 141 15.10 13.02 -23.59
CA SER A 141 14.56 14.28 -24.14
C SER A 141 13.11 14.55 -23.72
N GLN A 142 12.35 13.53 -23.32
CA GLN A 142 10.95 13.66 -22.92
C GLN A 142 10.75 14.18 -21.49
N SER A 143 11.84 14.39 -20.72
CA SER A 143 11.75 14.98 -19.39
C SER A 143 12.92 15.91 -19.11
N ASN A 144 12.61 17.22 -19.04
CA ASN A 144 13.56 18.22 -18.58
C ASN A 144 13.87 18.08 -17.09
N THR A 145 12.90 17.66 -16.28
CA THR A 145 13.05 17.57 -14.82
C THR A 145 13.96 16.41 -14.42
N LEU A 146 13.66 15.18 -14.89
CA LEU A 146 14.44 14.00 -14.51
C LEU A 146 15.89 14.11 -14.99
N SER A 147 16.10 14.58 -16.21
CA SER A 147 17.45 14.77 -16.78
C SER A 147 18.29 15.77 -15.96
N LYS A 148 17.70 16.87 -15.47
CA LYS A 148 18.40 17.87 -14.64
C LYS A 148 18.85 17.35 -13.27
N ILE A 149 18.13 16.38 -12.72
CA ILE A 149 18.46 15.77 -11.42
C ILE A 149 19.22 14.45 -11.58
N GLY A 150 19.78 14.17 -12.76
CA GLY A 150 20.57 12.98 -13.03
C GLY A 150 19.76 11.68 -13.03
N LYS A 151 18.42 11.75 -13.16
CA LYS A 151 17.49 10.61 -13.26
C LYS A 151 17.09 10.37 -14.73
N GLY A 152 16.02 9.63 -15.00
CA GLY A 152 15.55 9.30 -16.35
C GLY A 152 15.94 7.90 -16.83
N ALA A 153 15.81 7.63 -18.13
CA ALA A 153 16.14 6.36 -18.75
C ALA A 153 17.62 6.02 -18.56
N LYS A 154 17.89 4.85 -18.00
CA LYS A 154 19.24 4.35 -17.65
C LYS A 154 19.69 3.21 -18.54
N GLU A 155 18.76 2.34 -18.91
CA GLU A 155 19.06 1.11 -19.61
C GLU A 155 17.98 0.85 -20.67
N VAL A 156 18.41 0.26 -21.79
CA VAL A 156 17.54 -0.38 -22.75
C VAL A 156 17.96 -1.83 -22.85
N SER A 157 17.00 -2.75 -22.78
CA SER A 157 17.23 -4.18 -22.92
C SER A 157 16.18 -4.79 -23.85
N CYS A 158 16.45 -6.01 -24.29
CA CYS A 158 15.60 -6.73 -25.22
C CYS A 158 15.33 -8.15 -24.72
N ARG A 159 14.12 -8.64 -24.94
CA ARG A 159 13.79 -10.06 -24.76
C ARG A 159 12.81 -10.51 -25.83
N GLU A 160 12.97 -11.74 -26.28
CA GLU A 160 11.98 -12.39 -27.15
C GLU A 160 10.94 -13.13 -26.31
N ILE A 161 9.70 -13.14 -26.78
CA ILE A 161 8.66 -14.02 -26.27
C ILE A 161 8.06 -14.84 -27.40
N GLN A 162 7.78 -16.10 -27.10
CA GLN A 162 7.02 -16.98 -27.97
C GLN A 162 5.54 -16.92 -27.57
N THR A 163 4.67 -16.75 -28.54
CA THR A 163 3.22 -16.76 -28.36
C THR A 163 2.56 -17.66 -29.40
N ASP A 164 1.28 -17.97 -29.23
CA ASP A 164 0.48 -18.68 -30.23
C ASP A 164 0.36 -17.90 -31.54
N SER A 165 0.46 -16.57 -31.48
CA SER A 165 0.47 -15.66 -32.64
C SER A 165 1.87 -15.45 -33.23
N GLY A 166 2.87 -16.20 -32.77
CA GLY A 166 4.25 -16.10 -33.23
C GLY A 166 5.19 -15.38 -32.25
N LYS A 167 6.42 -15.15 -32.72
CA LYS A 167 7.48 -14.48 -31.95
C LYS A 167 7.22 -12.98 -31.85
N MET A 168 7.48 -12.40 -30.69
CA MET A 168 7.47 -10.96 -30.47
C MET A 168 8.77 -10.54 -29.78
N LEU A 169 9.30 -9.39 -30.19
CA LEU A 169 10.43 -8.75 -29.51
C LEU A 169 9.87 -7.69 -28.56
N ILE A 170 10.29 -7.75 -27.30
CA ILE A 170 9.97 -6.75 -26.28
C ILE A 170 11.23 -5.95 -25.99
N VAL A 171 11.18 -4.65 -26.27
CA VAL A 171 12.23 -3.70 -25.88
C VAL A 171 11.80 -3.05 -24.57
N GLU A 172 12.67 -3.09 -23.58
CA GLU A 172 12.39 -2.56 -22.25
C GLU A 172 13.27 -1.35 -21.95
N LEU A 173 12.67 -0.28 -21.42
CA LEU A 173 13.39 0.88 -20.88
C LEU A 173 13.34 0.81 -19.36
N LEU A 174 14.51 0.86 -18.71
CA LEU A 174 14.61 1.03 -17.26
C LEU A 174 14.79 2.52 -16.95
N ILE A 175 13.84 3.11 -16.23
CA ILE A 175 13.74 4.56 -16.04
C ILE A 175 13.77 4.89 -14.57
N ASP A 176 14.77 5.64 -14.12
CA ASP A 176 14.78 6.23 -12.78
C ASP A 176 13.77 7.40 -12.76
N VAL A 177 12.67 7.24 -12.03
CA VAL A 177 11.62 8.27 -11.95
C VAL A 177 11.70 9.06 -10.64
N GLY A 178 12.67 8.76 -9.80
CA GLY A 178 12.86 9.41 -8.51
C GLY A 178 11.67 9.28 -7.58
N ASP A 179 11.04 10.42 -7.27
CA ASP A 179 9.98 10.49 -6.28
C ASP A 179 8.58 10.43 -6.90
N ALA A 180 8.48 10.26 -8.22
CA ALA A 180 7.22 10.03 -8.91
C ALA A 180 6.89 8.54 -8.98
N MET A 181 5.60 8.20 -9.15
CA MET A 181 5.22 6.83 -9.53
C MET A 181 5.76 6.51 -10.94
N GLY A 182 5.60 7.45 -11.88
CA GLY A 182 6.34 7.44 -13.15
C GLY A 182 5.60 6.91 -14.38
N ALA A 183 4.30 6.59 -14.30
CA ALA A 183 3.52 6.07 -15.42
C ALA A 183 3.57 6.98 -16.67
N ASN A 184 3.15 8.25 -16.52
CA ASN A 184 3.05 9.17 -17.66
C ASN A 184 4.41 9.39 -18.35
N VAL A 185 5.47 9.65 -17.58
CA VAL A 185 6.81 9.86 -18.14
C VAL A 185 7.35 8.60 -18.80
N THR A 186 7.08 7.41 -18.23
CA THR A 186 7.47 6.13 -18.84
C THR A 186 6.80 5.93 -20.19
N ASN A 187 5.49 6.20 -20.28
CA ASN A 187 4.73 6.07 -21.52
C ASN A 187 5.24 7.05 -22.58
N SER A 188 5.42 8.33 -22.22
CA SER A 188 5.97 9.33 -23.14
C SER A 188 7.37 8.96 -23.65
N MET A 189 8.24 8.42 -22.80
CA MET A 189 9.55 7.93 -23.21
C MET A 189 9.44 6.74 -24.18
N CYS A 190 8.54 5.79 -23.93
CA CYS A 190 8.30 4.66 -24.83
C CYS A 190 7.74 5.11 -26.18
N GLU A 191 6.81 6.07 -26.18
CA GLU A 191 6.22 6.64 -27.39
C GLU A 191 7.26 7.35 -28.25
N ALA A 192 8.12 8.17 -27.63
CA ALA A 192 9.17 8.89 -28.34
C ALA A 192 10.24 7.98 -28.97
N VAL A 193 10.56 6.86 -28.30
CA VAL A 193 11.57 5.89 -28.77
C VAL A 193 11.01 4.95 -29.85
N ALA A 194 9.71 4.68 -29.87
CA ALA A 194 9.10 3.67 -30.73
C ALA A 194 9.36 3.85 -32.25
N PRO A 195 9.38 5.07 -32.83
CA PRO A 195 9.72 5.23 -34.25
C PRO A 195 11.14 4.77 -34.59
N LEU A 196 12.12 5.06 -33.72
CA LEU A 196 13.50 4.61 -33.92
C LEU A 196 13.57 3.08 -33.81
N ILE A 197 12.91 2.48 -32.81
CA ILE A 197 12.85 1.02 -32.66
C ILE A 197 12.23 0.36 -33.89
N GLY A 198 11.12 0.87 -34.42
CA GLY A 198 10.52 0.34 -35.65
C GLY A 198 11.49 0.38 -36.83
N LYS A 199 12.23 1.49 -36.99
CA LYS A 199 13.25 1.62 -38.05
C LYS A 199 14.42 0.65 -37.87
N LEU A 200 14.96 0.51 -36.66
CA LEU A 200 16.10 -0.37 -36.38
C LEU A 200 15.74 -1.84 -36.61
N THR A 201 14.54 -2.23 -36.18
CA THR A 201 14.12 -3.63 -36.17
C THR A 201 13.48 -4.10 -37.47
N GLY A 202 13.10 -3.19 -38.37
CA GLY A 202 12.27 -3.49 -39.54
C GLY A 202 10.82 -3.87 -39.19
N GLY A 203 10.50 -3.93 -37.90
CA GLY A 203 9.22 -4.40 -37.37
C GLY A 203 8.22 -3.29 -37.08
N LYS A 204 6.99 -3.70 -36.77
CA LYS A 204 5.90 -2.79 -36.37
C LYS A 204 5.86 -2.67 -34.85
N THR A 205 6.00 -1.45 -34.33
CA THR A 205 5.77 -1.19 -32.90
C THR A 205 4.27 -1.13 -32.59
N LEU A 206 3.80 -1.90 -31.60
CA LEU A 206 2.37 -2.01 -31.29
C LEU A 206 1.98 -1.35 -29.97
N LEU A 207 2.45 -1.87 -28.83
CA LEU A 207 2.20 -1.31 -27.50
C LEU A 207 3.45 -0.56 -27.00
N ARG A 208 3.23 0.55 -26.30
CA ARG A 208 4.25 1.44 -25.73
C ARG A 208 3.77 1.89 -24.36
N ILE A 209 4.02 1.08 -23.35
CA ILE A 209 3.32 1.21 -22.07
C ILE A 209 4.23 0.77 -20.92
N LEU A 210 4.06 1.37 -19.75
CA LEU A 210 4.69 0.87 -18.53
C LEU A 210 4.26 -0.58 -18.22
N SER A 211 5.12 -1.30 -17.52
CA SER A 211 4.75 -2.53 -16.80
C SER A 211 4.42 -2.18 -15.35
N ASN A 212 3.23 -2.57 -14.89
CA ASN A 212 2.87 -2.46 -13.47
C ASN A 212 3.57 -3.51 -12.60
N TYR A 213 4.12 -4.58 -13.20
CA TYR A 213 4.91 -5.56 -12.45
C TYR A 213 6.29 -5.00 -12.12
N SER A 214 6.31 -4.16 -11.09
CA SER A 214 7.40 -3.26 -10.71
C SER A 214 8.51 -3.95 -9.90
N THR A 215 9.02 -5.07 -10.42
CA THR A 215 10.08 -5.89 -9.79
C THR A 215 11.43 -5.19 -9.65
N ARG A 216 11.58 -3.99 -10.22
CA ARG A 216 12.73 -3.10 -10.02
C ARG A 216 12.51 -2.07 -8.90
N ARG A 217 11.41 -2.20 -8.13
CA ARG A 217 11.07 -1.43 -6.92
C ARG A 217 10.62 -2.35 -5.80
N MET A 218 11.48 -3.32 -5.48
CA MET A 218 11.22 -4.22 -4.37
C MET A 218 11.36 -3.50 -3.03
N VAL A 219 10.49 -3.84 -2.10
CA VAL A 219 10.56 -3.37 -0.71
C VAL A 219 10.45 -4.57 0.20
N LYS A 220 11.31 -4.61 1.21
CA LYS A 220 11.42 -5.70 2.17
C LYS A 220 11.32 -5.18 3.59
N ALA A 221 10.27 -5.58 4.30
CA ALA A 221 10.10 -5.31 5.72
C ALA A 221 10.41 -6.54 6.56
N THR A 222 10.99 -6.32 7.73
CA THR A 222 11.18 -7.33 8.78
C THR A 222 10.81 -6.72 10.13
N ALA A 223 10.16 -7.50 10.98
CA ALA A 223 9.90 -7.13 12.37
C ALA A 223 10.01 -8.36 13.27
N ILE A 224 10.50 -8.13 14.49
CA ILE A 224 10.50 -9.12 15.56
C ILE A 224 9.39 -8.72 16.53
N PHE A 225 8.54 -9.68 16.88
CA PHE A 225 7.45 -9.49 17.82
C PHE A 225 7.77 -10.27 19.09
N ASP A 226 7.87 -9.53 20.19
CA ASP A 226 8.10 -10.09 21.51
C ASP A 226 7.09 -11.19 21.85
N LYS A 227 7.57 -12.36 22.27
CA LYS A 227 6.72 -13.53 22.56
C LYS A 227 5.60 -13.23 23.54
N GLU A 228 5.90 -12.55 24.64
CA GLU A 228 4.89 -12.21 25.66
C GLU A 228 3.90 -11.19 25.11
N GLY A 229 4.37 -10.23 24.31
CA GLY A 229 3.50 -9.31 23.57
C GLY A 229 2.59 -9.99 22.54
N VAL A 230 3.06 -11.07 21.91
CA VAL A 230 2.25 -11.92 21.03
C VAL A 230 1.17 -12.64 21.85
N GLY A 231 1.53 -13.16 23.02
CA GLY A 231 0.62 -13.86 23.94
C GLY A 231 1.17 -15.19 24.46
N GLY A 232 2.47 -15.45 24.26
CA GLY A 232 3.13 -16.68 24.68
C GLY A 232 3.55 -17.57 23.51
N GLU A 233 4.35 -18.59 23.84
CA GLU A 233 4.98 -19.52 22.89
C GLU A 233 3.97 -20.24 22.00
N GLU A 234 2.87 -20.72 22.59
CA GLU A 234 1.82 -21.45 21.87
C GLU A 234 1.19 -20.60 20.74
N ILE A 235 0.99 -19.32 20.98
CA ILE A 235 0.42 -18.41 19.97
C ILE A 235 1.44 -18.14 18.86
N VAL A 236 2.73 -18.05 19.20
CA VAL A 236 3.81 -17.95 18.19
C VAL A 236 3.79 -19.20 17.28
N ASP A 237 3.69 -20.39 17.87
CA ASP A 237 3.62 -21.65 17.12
C ASP A 237 2.37 -21.73 16.23
N ASN A 238 1.21 -21.34 16.76
CA ASN A 238 -0.03 -21.30 15.99
C ASN A 238 0.05 -20.31 14.81
N ILE A 239 0.73 -19.17 14.98
CA ILE A 239 0.96 -18.22 13.88
C ILE A 239 1.84 -18.86 12.79
N ILE A 240 2.89 -19.60 13.17
CA ILE A 240 3.74 -20.31 12.22
C ILE A 240 2.93 -21.36 11.45
N LEU A 241 2.08 -22.14 12.13
CA LEU A 241 1.18 -23.09 11.48
C LEU A 241 0.18 -22.41 10.54
N ALA A 242 -0.41 -21.28 10.94
CA ALA A 242 -1.32 -20.51 10.11
C ALA A 242 -0.63 -19.92 8.87
N PHE A 243 0.63 -19.52 8.99
CA PHE A 243 1.48 -19.15 7.85
C PHE A 243 1.75 -20.36 6.94
N GLN A 244 2.11 -21.52 7.48
CA GLN A 244 2.32 -22.73 6.67
C GLN A 244 1.07 -23.11 5.88
N PHE A 245 -0.12 -22.96 6.47
CA PHE A 245 -1.37 -23.13 5.72
C PHE A 245 -1.46 -22.14 4.54
N ALA A 246 -1.20 -20.85 4.76
CA ALA A 246 -1.21 -19.85 3.69
C ALA A 246 -0.12 -20.07 2.62
N ALA A 247 1.05 -20.59 2.98
CA ALA A 247 2.13 -20.85 2.04
C ALA A 247 1.82 -22.04 1.12
N ASN A 248 1.02 -23.00 1.59
CA ASN A 248 0.80 -24.28 0.92
C ASN A 248 -0.60 -24.42 0.28
N ASP A 249 -1.59 -23.60 0.64
CA ASP A 249 -2.93 -23.60 0.07
C ASP A 249 -3.32 -22.24 -0.55
N VAL A 250 -3.77 -22.27 -1.81
CA VAL A 250 -4.10 -21.05 -2.57
C VAL A 250 -5.31 -20.33 -1.98
N TYR A 251 -6.34 -21.06 -1.51
CA TYR A 251 -7.53 -20.44 -0.92
C TYR A 251 -7.16 -19.64 0.34
N ARG A 252 -6.28 -20.21 1.18
CA ARG A 252 -5.76 -19.49 2.33
C ARG A 252 -4.82 -18.35 1.94
N ALA A 253 -3.91 -18.57 0.98
CA ALA A 253 -2.97 -17.56 0.50
C ALA A 253 -3.68 -16.27 0.07
N VAL A 254 -4.77 -16.38 -0.70
CA VAL A 254 -5.55 -15.21 -1.16
C VAL A 254 -6.11 -14.43 0.03
N THR A 255 -6.70 -15.11 1.01
CA THR A 255 -7.24 -14.46 2.22
C THR A 255 -6.13 -13.84 3.08
N HIS A 256 -4.98 -14.51 3.15
CA HIS A 256 -3.80 -14.06 3.88
C HIS A 256 -3.22 -12.77 3.29
N ASN A 257 -3.06 -12.74 1.96
CA ASN A 257 -2.56 -11.58 1.24
C ASN A 257 -3.57 -10.44 1.25
N LYS A 258 -4.88 -10.71 1.16
CA LYS A 258 -5.93 -9.69 1.39
C LYS A 258 -5.72 -8.97 2.73
N GLY A 259 -5.37 -9.72 3.78
CA GLY A 259 -5.04 -9.15 5.09
C GLY A 259 -3.82 -8.21 5.06
N VAL A 260 -2.79 -8.53 4.28
CA VAL A 260 -1.65 -7.61 4.02
C VAL A 260 -2.16 -6.34 3.32
N MET A 261 -3.00 -6.51 2.30
CA MET A 261 -3.50 -5.43 1.46
C MET A 261 -4.43 -4.47 2.19
N ASN A 262 -5.18 -4.91 3.20
CA ASN A 262 -5.91 -3.99 4.10
C ASN A 262 -5.00 -2.90 4.68
N GLY A 263 -3.77 -3.27 5.08
CA GLY A 263 -2.78 -2.33 5.58
C GLY A 263 -2.18 -1.47 4.47
N ILE A 264 -1.72 -2.12 3.38
CA ILE A 264 -1.05 -1.44 2.26
C ILE A 264 -1.98 -0.43 1.58
N ILE A 265 -3.18 -0.86 1.18
CA ILE A 265 -4.08 -0.06 0.36
C ILE A 265 -4.73 1.07 1.16
N SER A 266 -4.95 0.89 2.47
CA SER A 266 -5.47 1.98 3.29
C SER A 266 -4.49 3.16 3.38
N VAL A 267 -3.18 2.91 3.48
CA VAL A 267 -2.15 3.97 3.43
C VAL A 267 -2.00 4.51 2.02
N ALA A 268 -2.04 3.64 1.00
CA ALA A 268 -1.99 4.03 -0.40
C ALA A 268 -3.12 5.02 -0.75
N ASN A 269 -4.35 4.71 -0.35
CA ASN A 269 -5.52 5.58 -0.53
C ASN A 269 -5.35 6.90 0.22
N ALA A 270 -4.90 6.86 1.47
CA ALA A 270 -4.66 8.07 2.27
C ALA A 270 -3.62 9.01 1.65
N THR A 271 -2.65 8.46 0.92
CA THR A 271 -1.56 9.21 0.28
C THR A 271 -1.75 9.38 -1.23
N GLY A 272 -2.93 9.05 -1.76
CA GLY A 272 -3.26 9.29 -3.16
C GLY A 272 -2.50 8.41 -4.17
N GLN A 273 -2.12 7.20 -3.77
CA GLN A 273 -1.44 6.26 -4.67
C GLN A 273 -2.44 5.46 -5.50
N ASP A 274 -1.99 4.89 -6.61
CA ASP A 274 -2.81 3.99 -7.43
C ASP A 274 -2.89 2.60 -6.79
N SER A 275 -3.99 2.34 -6.09
CA SER A 275 -4.24 1.05 -5.43
C SER A 275 -4.30 -0.13 -6.39
N ARG A 276 -4.75 0.07 -7.63
CA ARG A 276 -4.86 -1.01 -8.62
C ARG A 276 -3.49 -1.44 -9.10
N ALA A 277 -2.59 -0.49 -9.33
CA ALA A 277 -1.21 -0.79 -9.71
C ALA A 277 -0.48 -1.59 -8.62
N ILE A 278 -0.69 -1.21 -7.35
CA ILE A 278 -0.10 -1.89 -6.19
C ILE A 278 -0.66 -3.31 -6.04
N GLU A 279 -1.99 -3.49 -6.07
CA GLU A 279 -2.64 -4.80 -5.99
C GLU A 279 -2.23 -5.74 -7.11
N ALA A 280 -2.23 -5.26 -8.36
CA ALA A 280 -1.85 -6.07 -9.51
C ALA A 280 -0.41 -6.58 -9.39
N ALA A 281 0.52 -5.71 -8.98
CA ALA A 281 1.92 -6.07 -8.81
C ALA A 281 2.13 -7.05 -7.66
N ALA A 282 1.51 -6.80 -6.50
CA ALA A 282 1.62 -7.65 -5.32
C ALA A 282 1.07 -9.06 -5.58
N ASN A 283 -0.12 -9.17 -6.21
CA ASN A 283 -0.72 -10.46 -6.51
C ASN A 283 0.02 -11.22 -7.63
N ALA A 284 0.58 -10.51 -8.62
CA ALA A 284 1.47 -11.13 -9.62
C ALA A 284 2.75 -11.67 -8.95
N TYR A 285 3.32 -10.90 -8.01
CA TYR A 285 4.48 -11.33 -7.25
C TYR A 285 4.17 -12.54 -6.37
N ALA A 286 3.01 -12.59 -5.72
CA ALA A 286 2.59 -13.75 -4.94
C ALA A 286 2.57 -15.07 -5.73
N ALA A 287 2.51 -15.02 -7.07
CA ALA A 287 2.56 -16.17 -7.96
C ALA A 287 3.87 -16.32 -8.75
N HIS A 288 4.92 -15.54 -8.43
CA HIS A 288 6.15 -15.49 -9.23
C HIS A 288 6.89 -16.83 -9.34
N SER A 289 6.67 -17.75 -8.41
CA SER A 289 7.28 -19.09 -8.36
C SER A 289 6.48 -20.16 -9.13
N GLY A 290 5.40 -19.77 -9.81
CA GLY A 290 4.51 -20.65 -10.57
C GLY A 290 3.25 -21.10 -9.82
N LYS A 291 3.14 -20.80 -8.51
CA LYS A 291 1.93 -21.01 -7.71
C LYS A 291 1.71 -19.80 -6.81
N TYR A 292 0.46 -19.32 -6.73
CA TYR A 292 0.08 -18.25 -5.82
C TYR A 292 0.28 -18.69 -4.35
N SER A 293 1.05 -17.93 -3.59
CA SER A 293 1.42 -18.23 -2.20
C SER A 293 1.43 -16.96 -1.32
N SER A 294 1.85 -17.08 -0.07
CA SER A 294 1.93 -15.97 0.89
C SER A 294 3.01 -14.96 0.48
N LEU A 295 2.69 -13.66 0.59
CA LEU A 295 3.68 -12.57 0.45
C LEU A 295 4.58 -12.40 1.69
N THR A 296 4.22 -13.03 2.81
CA THR A 296 4.96 -12.92 4.07
C THR A 296 5.59 -14.24 4.46
N GLU A 297 6.69 -14.18 5.19
CA GLU A 297 7.27 -15.33 5.87
C GLU A 297 7.19 -15.14 7.39
N TRP A 298 6.87 -16.21 8.11
CA TRP A 298 6.81 -16.22 9.56
C TRP A 298 7.66 -17.35 10.14
N SER A 299 8.52 -17.01 11.10
CA SER A 299 9.46 -17.93 11.73
C SER A 299 9.71 -17.55 13.19
N LYS A 300 10.50 -18.35 13.90
CA LYS A 300 10.89 -18.12 15.29
C LYS A 300 12.38 -17.82 15.36
N ASP A 301 12.80 -16.86 16.18
CA ASP A 301 14.21 -16.64 16.49
C ASP A 301 14.72 -17.58 17.61
N ALA A 302 15.99 -17.45 17.97
CA ALA A 302 16.62 -18.28 19.01
C ALA A 302 16.06 -18.04 20.42
N GLU A 303 15.40 -16.89 20.67
CA GLU A 303 14.79 -16.54 21.96
C GLU A 303 13.31 -16.94 22.04
N GLY A 304 12.75 -17.46 20.96
CA GLY A 304 11.33 -17.82 20.86
C GLY A 304 10.43 -16.67 20.41
N ASN A 305 10.99 -15.54 19.98
CA ASN A 305 10.19 -14.44 19.45
C ASN A 305 9.76 -14.75 18.01
N LEU A 306 8.63 -14.16 17.61
CA LEU A 306 8.11 -14.31 16.26
C LEU A 306 8.80 -13.32 15.31
N VAL A 307 9.36 -13.81 14.22
CA VAL A 307 9.98 -13.00 13.16
C VAL A 307 9.08 -13.02 11.94
N GLY A 308 8.62 -11.84 11.54
CA GLY A 308 7.82 -11.64 10.32
C GLY A 308 8.62 -10.92 9.25
N LYS A 309 8.47 -11.36 7.99
CA LYS A 309 9.02 -10.70 6.80
C LYS A 309 7.93 -10.47 5.77
N LEU A 310 8.03 -9.38 5.01
CA LEU A 310 7.17 -9.09 3.86
C LEU A 310 8.04 -8.55 2.73
N GLU A 311 7.89 -9.08 1.54
CA GLU A 311 8.59 -8.61 0.34
C GLU A 311 7.61 -8.52 -0.83
N LEU A 312 7.53 -7.34 -1.47
CA LEU A 312 6.67 -7.12 -2.63
C LEU A 312 7.21 -6.00 -3.53
N PRO A 313 6.86 -5.99 -4.83
CA PRO A 313 7.04 -4.83 -5.70
C PRO A 313 6.06 -3.73 -5.30
N LEU A 314 6.56 -2.49 -5.14
CA LEU A 314 5.74 -1.37 -4.72
C LEU A 314 6.12 -0.07 -5.44
N SER A 315 5.29 0.33 -6.40
CA SER A 315 5.46 1.57 -7.15
C SER A 315 4.58 2.68 -6.57
N VAL A 316 5.20 3.62 -5.87
CA VAL A 316 4.55 4.79 -5.24
C VAL A 316 5.32 6.07 -5.56
N GLY A 317 4.71 7.22 -5.31
CA GLY A 317 5.33 8.52 -5.51
C GLY A 317 4.80 9.59 -4.54
N ILE A 318 5.66 10.53 -4.19
CA ILE A 318 5.32 11.71 -3.37
C ILE A 318 5.26 13.00 -4.20
N VAL A 319 5.47 12.91 -5.53
CA VAL A 319 5.29 14.02 -6.47
C VAL A 319 4.41 13.61 -7.65
N GLY A 320 3.63 14.56 -8.16
CA GLY A 320 2.74 14.36 -9.30
C GLY A 320 1.46 13.61 -8.96
N GLY A 321 0.57 13.50 -9.95
CA GLY A 321 -0.72 12.84 -9.76
C GLY A 321 -1.63 13.56 -8.77
N ILE A 322 -2.38 12.77 -8.00
CA ILE A 322 -3.47 13.29 -7.16
C ILE A 322 -2.97 14.11 -5.96
N ILE A 323 -1.71 13.95 -5.54
CA ILE A 323 -1.15 14.69 -4.39
C ILE A 323 -1.12 16.20 -4.61
N ASN A 324 -1.12 16.65 -5.87
CA ASN A 324 -1.14 18.06 -6.23
C ASN A 324 -2.54 18.69 -6.17
N VAL A 325 -3.60 17.87 -6.21
CA VAL A 325 -4.99 18.33 -6.33
C VAL A 325 -5.85 17.94 -5.12
N HIS A 326 -5.52 16.86 -4.41
CA HIS A 326 -6.28 16.38 -3.28
C HIS A 326 -5.67 16.86 -1.95
N PRO A 327 -6.31 17.81 -1.26
CA PRO A 327 -5.72 18.47 -0.09
C PRO A 327 -5.53 17.49 1.07
N THR A 328 -6.49 16.61 1.35
CA THR A 328 -6.35 15.57 2.39
C THR A 328 -5.19 14.61 2.11
N ALA A 329 -4.97 14.17 0.87
CA ALA A 329 -3.85 13.29 0.52
C ALA A 329 -2.48 13.97 0.71
N LYS A 330 -2.41 15.26 0.39
CA LYS A 330 -1.24 16.10 0.65
C LYS A 330 -0.97 16.23 2.16
N ILE A 331 -2.02 16.48 2.96
CA ILE A 331 -1.93 16.53 4.42
C ILE A 331 -1.51 15.18 4.99
N CYS A 332 -2.06 14.06 4.53
CA CYS A 332 -1.66 12.72 4.97
C CYS A 332 -0.19 12.44 4.67
N THR A 333 0.30 12.83 3.50
CA THR A 333 1.73 12.70 3.16
C THR A 333 2.60 13.58 4.07
N LYS A 334 2.13 14.78 4.43
CA LYS A 334 2.79 15.64 5.42
C LYS A 334 2.77 15.04 6.84
N ILE A 335 1.67 14.39 7.24
CA ILE A 335 1.58 13.67 8.53
C ILE A 335 2.62 12.57 8.61
N LEU A 336 2.79 11.79 7.53
CA LEU A 336 3.85 10.79 7.44
C LEU A 336 5.25 11.42 7.53
N GLY A 337 5.44 12.62 6.97
CA GLY A 337 6.73 13.31 7.00
C GLY A 337 7.83 12.53 6.28
N VAL A 338 7.46 11.88 5.17
CA VAL A 338 8.36 11.14 4.28
C VAL A 338 9.12 12.11 3.37
N ALA A 339 10.40 11.85 3.13
CA ALA A 339 11.28 12.68 2.31
C ALA A 339 11.49 12.11 0.89
N SER A 340 11.09 10.86 0.64
CA SER A 340 11.23 10.21 -0.66
C SER A 340 10.11 9.18 -0.91
N ALA A 341 9.93 8.80 -2.17
CA ALA A 341 9.03 7.70 -2.54
C ALA A 341 9.46 6.36 -1.91
N ARG A 342 10.78 6.14 -1.75
CA ARG A 342 11.32 4.95 -1.06
C ARG A 342 10.87 4.90 0.40
N GLU A 343 10.95 6.03 1.09
CA GLU A 343 10.51 6.11 2.49
C GLU A 343 9.00 5.88 2.63
N LEU A 344 8.18 6.42 1.71
CA LEU A 344 6.75 6.10 1.64
C LEU A 344 6.52 4.60 1.44
N ALA A 345 7.26 3.98 0.54
CA ALA A 345 7.17 2.54 0.26
C ALA A 345 7.53 1.71 1.51
N CYS A 346 8.51 2.14 2.30
CA CYS A 346 8.85 1.53 3.58
C CYS A 346 7.68 1.59 4.59
N VAL A 347 7.01 2.74 4.71
CA VAL A 347 5.86 2.90 5.62
C VAL A 347 4.69 2.02 5.21
N ILE A 348 4.35 2.01 3.91
CA ILE A 348 3.26 1.20 3.37
C ILE A 348 3.54 -0.29 3.63
N THR A 349 4.76 -0.75 3.36
CA THR A 349 5.16 -2.16 3.54
C THR A 349 5.17 -2.57 5.01
N ALA A 350 5.69 -1.74 5.91
CA ALA A 350 5.61 -1.99 7.36
C ALA A 350 4.16 -2.12 7.85
N THR A 351 3.27 -1.28 7.32
CA THR A 351 1.83 -1.33 7.66
C THR A 351 1.19 -2.62 7.16
N GLY A 352 1.55 -3.10 5.97
CA GLY A 352 1.12 -4.40 5.45
C GLY A 352 1.55 -5.57 6.34
N LEU A 353 2.82 -5.61 6.77
CA LEU A 353 3.34 -6.64 7.67
C LEU A 353 2.65 -6.59 9.04
N ALA A 354 2.44 -5.38 9.59
CA ALA A 354 1.71 -5.18 10.85
C ALA A 354 0.26 -5.68 10.77
N GLN A 355 -0.40 -5.45 9.63
CA GLN A 355 -1.77 -5.89 9.43
C GLN A 355 -1.86 -7.41 9.31
N ASN A 356 -0.92 -8.04 8.60
CA ASN A 356 -0.85 -9.49 8.50
C ASN A 356 -0.59 -10.16 9.86
N PHE A 357 0.36 -9.64 10.63
CA PHE A 357 0.59 -10.08 12.02
C PHE A 357 -0.70 -10.07 12.84
N SER A 358 -1.43 -8.95 12.81
CA SER A 358 -2.66 -8.82 13.60
C SER A 358 -3.71 -9.83 13.21
N ALA A 359 -3.87 -10.08 11.91
CA ALA A 359 -4.83 -11.05 11.40
C ALA A 359 -4.46 -12.48 11.83
N LEU A 360 -3.20 -12.88 11.68
CA LEU A 360 -2.70 -14.18 12.12
C LEU A 360 -2.84 -14.35 13.63
N ARG A 361 -2.39 -13.36 14.41
CA ARG A 361 -2.48 -13.39 15.86
C ARG A 361 -3.93 -13.53 16.31
N ALA A 362 -4.86 -12.76 15.75
CA ALA A 362 -6.27 -12.88 16.11
C ALA A 362 -6.80 -14.29 15.81
N LEU A 363 -6.53 -14.84 14.62
CA LEU A 363 -6.95 -16.19 14.24
C LEU A 363 -6.31 -17.30 15.09
N ALA A 364 -5.08 -17.08 15.57
CA ALA A 364 -4.31 -18.02 16.36
C ALA A 364 -4.62 -17.99 17.88
N THR A 365 -5.20 -16.90 18.41
CA THR A 365 -5.53 -16.77 19.85
C THR A 365 -6.98 -17.16 20.17
N GLU A 366 -7.93 -16.53 19.50
CA GLU A 366 -9.37 -16.68 19.71
C GLU A 366 -10.00 -16.17 18.42
N GLY A 367 -10.80 -16.98 17.72
CA GLY A 367 -11.35 -16.61 16.41
C GLY A 367 -11.86 -15.16 16.35
N ILE A 368 -11.58 -14.47 15.24
CA ILE A 368 -11.75 -13.00 14.98
C ILE A 368 -13.05 -12.38 15.54
N GLN A 369 -14.08 -13.19 15.74
CA GLN A 369 -15.42 -12.81 16.14
C GLN A 369 -15.49 -11.85 17.34
N LYS A 370 -14.90 -12.11 18.52
CA LYS A 370 -15.19 -11.26 19.71
C LYS A 370 -14.87 -9.77 19.53
N GLY A 371 -13.75 -9.42 18.89
CA GLY A 371 -13.34 -8.04 18.66
C GLY A 371 -14.12 -7.35 17.53
N HIS A 372 -14.29 -8.05 16.40
CA HIS A 372 -15.11 -7.59 15.28
C HIS A 372 -16.56 -7.38 15.70
N MET A 373 -17.10 -8.30 16.50
CA MET A 373 -18.47 -8.29 16.97
C MET A 373 -18.79 -7.06 17.82
N LYS A 374 -17.85 -6.54 18.63
CA LYS A 374 -18.11 -5.32 19.41
C LYS A 374 -18.30 -4.09 18.51
N LEU A 375 -17.48 -3.94 17.46
CA LEU A 375 -17.58 -2.79 16.54
C LEU A 375 -18.73 -2.98 15.53
N HIS A 376 -18.96 -4.21 15.07
CA HIS A 376 -20.12 -4.57 14.27
C HIS A 376 -21.43 -4.30 15.01
N ALA A 377 -21.50 -4.68 16.29
CA ALA A 377 -22.61 -4.37 17.17
C ALA A 377 -22.85 -2.86 17.29
N ARG A 378 -21.79 -2.02 17.38
CA ARG A 378 -21.93 -0.55 17.36
C ARG A 378 -22.55 -0.06 16.05
N ASN A 379 -22.09 -0.59 14.91
CA ASN A 379 -22.62 -0.22 13.61
C ASN A 379 -24.10 -0.62 13.47
N LEU A 380 -24.49 -1.80 13.96
CA LEU A 380 -25.88 -2.25 14.00
C LEU A 380 -26.74 -1.39 14.93
N ALA A 381 -26.25 -1.03 16.11
CA ALA A 381 -26.93 -0.11 17.02
C ALA A 381 -27.15 1.26 16.37
N SER A 382 -26.12 1.81 15.72
CA SER A 382 -26.23 3.08 14.99
C SER A 382 -27.21 2.99 13.82
N ALA A 383 -27.17 1.89 13.04
CA ALA A 383 -28.09 1.64 11.93
C ALA A 383 -29.55 1.42 12.40
N ALA A 384 -29.75 0.95 13.63
CA ALA A 384 -31.06 0.84 14.27
C ALA A 384 -31.63 2.20 14.73
N GLY A 385 -30.83 3.27 14.69
CA GLY A 385 -31.23 4.62 15.10
C GLY A 385 -30.80 5.01 16.52
N ALA A 386 -29.92 4.24 17.16
CA ALA A 386 -29.43 4.58 18.50
C ALA A 386 -28.68 5.91 18.52
N LYS A 387 -29.01 6.78 19.49
CA LYS A 387 -28.22 7.98 19.79
C LYS A 387 -26.86 7.57 20.36
N ALA A 388 -25.83 8.40 20.14
CA ALA A 388 -24.46 8.12 20.53
C ALA A 388 -24.29 7.73 22.01
N GLU A 389 -25.11 8.31 22.89
CA GLU A 389 -25.12 8.05 24.34
C GLU A 389 -25.64 6.66 24.73
N HIS A 390 -26.48 6.02 23.89
CA HIS A 390 -27.09 4.72 24.17
C HIS A 390 -26.41 3.55 23.43
N ILE A 391 -25.55 3.84 22.43
CA ILE A 391 -24.88 2.81 21.63
C ILE A 391 -24.09 1.84 22.50
N ASP A 392 -23.35 2.33 23.50
CA ASP A 392 -22.53 1.47 24.36
C ASP A 392 -23.36 0.48 25.20
N GLU A 393 -24.52 0.91 25.69
CA GLU A 393 -25.41 0.08 26.48
C GLU A 393 -26.09 -1.00 25.63
N ILE A 394 -26.58 -0.63 24.45
CA ILE A 394 -27.22 -1.57 23.50
C ILE A 394 -26.19 -2.61 23.04
N VAL A 395 -24.96 -2.18 22.71
CA VAL A 395 -23.88 -3.09 22.33
C VAL A 395 -23.54 -4.04 23.46
N LYS A 396 -23.45 -3.56 24.69
CA LYS A 396 -23.17 -4.40 25.86
C LYS A 396 -24.27 -5.47 26.02
N LYS A 397 -25.54 -5.10 25.89
CA LYS A 397 -26.67 -6.04 25.97
C LYS A 397 -26.64 -7.07 24.82
N MET A 398 -26.46 -6.64 23.57
CA MET A 398 -26.36 -7.55 22.42
C MET A 398 -25.21 -8.56 22.55
N VAL A 399 -24.06 -8.11 23.08
CA VAL A 399 -22.90 -8.98 23.33
C VAL A 399 -23.15 -9.94 24.49
N GLN A 400 -23.79 -9.48 25.58
CA GLN A 400 -24.16 -10.33 26.72
C GLN A 400 -25.17 -11.41 26.34
N GLU A 401 -26.13 -11.08 25.48
CA GLU A 401 -27.18 -11.99 25.00
C GLU A 401 -26.71 -12.87 23.84
N ASN A 402 -25.50 -12.64 23.32
CA ASN A 402 -24.96 -13.28 22.12
C ASN A 402 -25.91 -13.16 20.90
N ASN A 403 -26.67 -12.06 20.82
CA ASN A 403 -27.63 -11.74 19.76
C ASN A 403 -27.29 -10.37 19.15
N ILE A 404 -26.33 -10.39 18.22
CA ILE A 404 -25.85 -9.20 17.53
C ILE A 404 -26.55 -9.10 16.18
N SER A 405 -27.68 -8.41 16.15
CA SER A 405 -28.50 -8.22 14.94
C SER A 405 -29.15 -6.84 14.92
N LEU A 406 -29.50 -6.35 13.73
CA LEU A 406 -30.21 -5.08 13.57
C LEU A 406 -31.57 -5.10 14.27
N ASN A 407 -32.28 -6.24 14.22
CA ASN A 407 -33.57 -6.40 14.88
C ASN A 407 -33.43 -6.30 16.40
N ARG A 408 -32.44 -7.00 16.97
CA ARG A 408 -32.21 -6.92 18.42
C ARG A 408 -31.81 -5.51 18.86
N ALA A 409 -31.02 -4.81 18.05
CA ALA A 409 -30.70 -3.41 18.31
C ALA A 409 -31.94 -2.51 18.35
N LYS A 410 -32.95 -2.77 17.50
CA LYS A 410 -34.24 -2.05 17.54
C LYS A 410 -35.06 -2.41 18.78
N GLU A 411 -35.16 -3.69 19.12
CA GLU A 411 -35.87 -4.14 20.34
C GLU A 411 -35.27 -3.59 21.64
N LEU A 412 -33.98 -3.24 21.63
CA LEU A 412 -33.29 -2.64 22.77
C LEU A 412 -33.38 -1.11 22.80
N LEU A 413 -33.92 -0.49 21.74
CA LEU A 413 -34.20 0.95 21.65
C LEU A 413 -35.63 1.29 22.09
N ASP A 414 -36.56 0.35 21.89
CA ASP A 414 -37.93 0.38 22.42
C ASP A 414 -37.93 0.09 23.94
#